data_AF-A0A523DLQ5-F1
#
_entry.id   AF-A0A523DLQ5-F1
#
_cell.length_a   1.000
_cell.length_b   1.000
_cell.length_c   1.000
_cell.angle_alpha   90.00
_cell.angle_beta   90.00
_cell.angle_gamma   90.00
#
_symmetry.space_group_name_H-M   'P 1'
#
loop_
_entity.id
_entity.type
_entity.pdbx_description
1 polymer ?
#
loop_
_entity_poly.entity_id
_entity_poly.type
_entity_poly.pdbx_seq_one_letter_code
_entity_poly.pdbx_strand_id
1 'polypeptide(L)'
;MREEALARGLSTSRADLVLVGNELRAVHGPGVLVDRLAPRLTPPAIVDSVRNPGEVEALRRLQGFFLLGVNAPPEVRLARIKTRGRLGDIRTAAEFKLYESRENSDDTRGLRISATLEMAGAIVINDASLEELNGRVMAALERCD
;
A
#
# COMPACT_ATOMS: atom_id res chain seq x y z
N MET A 1 5.81 -10.59 6.53
CA MET A 1 4.44 -10.98 6.14
C MET A 1 4.39 -12.35 5.48
N ARG A 2 5.03 -12.58 4.32
CA ARG A 2 5.02 -13.91 3.68
C ARG A 2 5.64 -15.00 4.55
N GLU A 3 6.79 -14.72 5.16
CA GLU A 3 7.45 -15.63 6.11
C GLU A 3 6.52 -15.99 7.28
N GLU A 4 5.84 -15.00 7.86
CA GLU A 4 4.86 -15.21 8.94
C GLU A 4 3.66 -16.05 8.49
N ALA A 5 3.11 -15.80 7.30
CA ALA A 5 2.01 -16.61 6.76
C ALA A 5 2.43 -18.07 6.55
N LEU A 6 3.60 -18.30 5.95
CA LEU A 6 4.14 -19.64 5.73
C LEU A 6 4.44 -20.37 7.05
N ALA A 7 4.98 -19.65 8.06
CA ALA A 7 5.22 -20.21 9.39
C ALA A 7 3.92 -20.64 10.10
N ARG A 8 2.78 -20.07 9.72
CA ARG A 8 1.43 -20.44 10.21
C ARG A 8 0.73 -21.49 9.33
N GLY A 9 1.40 -22.03 8.31
CA GLY A 9 0.80 -22.99 7.38
C GLY A 9 -0.21 -22.38 6.40
N LEU A 10 -0.22 -21.05 6.26
CA LEU A 10 -1.09 -20.34 5.31
C LEU A 10 -0.39 -20.17 3.95
N SER A 11 -1.16 -19.85 2.91
CA SER A 11 -0.58 -19.55 1.60
C SER A 11 -0.07 -18.10 1.53
N THR A 12 0.64 -17.75 0.47
CA THR A 12 1.02 -16.35 0.17
C THR A 12 -0.03 -15.63 -0.66
N SER A 13 -1.28 -16.10 -0.64
CA SER A 13 -2.40 -15.42 -1.29
C SER A 13 -2.63 -14.05 -0.66
N ARG A 14 -3.25 -13.12 -1.40
CA ARG A 14 -3.55 -11.80 -0.84
C ARG A 14 -4.46 -11.90 0.38
N ALA A 15 -5.47 -12.77 0.34
CA ALA A 15 -6.42 -12.95 1.43
C ALA A 15 -5.70 -13.35 2.73
N ASP A 16 -4.78 -14.30 2.65
CA ASP A 16 -4.01 -14.76 3.82
C ASP A 16 -3.06 -13.68 4.34
N LEU A 17 -2.40 -12.93 3.44
CA LEU A 17 -1.53 -11.83 3.86
C LEU A 17 -2.30 -10.69 4.54
N VAL A 18 -3.53 -10.40 4.09
CA VAL A 18 -4.41 -9.42 4.73
C VAL A 18 -4.88 -9.93 6.09
N LEU A 19 -5.26 -11.21 6.20
CA LEU A 19 -5.64 -11.85 7.45
C LEU A 19 -4.52 -11.72 8.49
N VAL A 20 -3.31 -12.20 8.16
CA VAL A 20 -2.15 -12.13 9.06
C VAL A 20 -1.83 -10.68 9.44
N GLY A 21 -1.95 -9.75 8.49
CA GLY A 21 -1.67 -8.34 8.74
C GLY A 21 -2.64 -7.73 9.75
N ASN A 22 -3.93 -8.01 9.60
CA ASN A 22 -4.97 -7.55 10.51
C ASN A 22 -4.82 -8.18 11.91
N GLU A 23 -4.50 -9.48 11.98
CA GLU A 23 -4.23 -10.16 13.25
C GLU A 23 -3.04 -9.55 13.99
N LEU A 24 -1.94 -9.30 13.29
CA LEU A 24 -0.78 -8.65 13.89
C LEU A 24 -1.13 -7.25 14.43
N ARG A 25 -1.88 -6.45 13.65
CA ARG A 25 -2.33 -5.13 14.11
C ARG A 25 -3.30 -5.21 15.30
N ALA A 26 -4.13 -6.25 15.37
CA ALA A 26 -5.03 -6.47 16.49
C ALA A 26 -4.28 -6.74 17.80
N VAL A 27 -3.18 -7.50 17.73
CA VAL A 27 -2.41 -7.91 18.92
C VAL A 27 -1.39 -6.86 19.34
N HIS A 28 -0.72 -6.22 18.39
CA HIS A 28 0.45 -5.40 18.64
C HIS A 28 0.26 -3.91 18.28
N GLY A 29 -0.92 -3.53 17.79
CA GLY A 29 -1.21 -2.18 17.34
C GLY A 29 -0.91 -1.93 15.86
N PRO A 30 -1.44 -0.83 15.30
CA PRO A 30 -1.48 -0.62 13.85
C PRO A 30 -0.11 -0.36 13.20
N GLY A 31 0.90 0.03 13.98
CA GLY A 31 2.28 0.26 13.52
C GLY A 31 3.18 -0.98 13.49
N VAL A 32 2.71 -2.14 13.98
CA VAL A 32 3.56 -3.32 14.22
C VAL A 32 4.37 -3.78 13.01
N LEU A 33 3.81 -3.67 11.80
CA LEU A 33 4.50 -4.11 10.58
C LEU A 33 5.74 -3.26 10.32
N VAL A 34 5.64 -1.97 10.60
CA VAL A 34 6.77 -1.03 10.52
C VAL A 34 7.74 -1.26 11.66
N ASP A 35 7.26 -1.47 12.88
CA ASP A 35 8.12 -1.73 14.04
C ASP A 35 9.00 -2.98 13.83
N ARG A 36 8.46 -4.02 13.18
CA ARG A 36 9.22 -5.23 12.80
C ARG A 36 10.15 -5.00 11.60
N LEU A 37 9.83 -4.06 10.72
CA LEU A 37 10.62 -3.75 9.53
C LEU A 37 11.78 -2.80 9.85
N ALA A 38 11.56 -1.80 10.70
CA ALA A 38 12.48 -0.68 10.94
C ALA A 38 13.92 -1.10 11.31
N PRO A 39 14.17 -2.13 12.16
CA PRO A 39 15.53 -2.58 12.47
C PRO A 39 16.29 -3.16 11.26
N ARG A 40 15.58 -3.50 10.16
CA ARG A 40 16.15 -4.06 8.94
C ARG A 40 16.37 -3.01 7.85
N LEU A 41 15.93 -1.77 8.07
CA LEU A 41 16.06 -0.70 7.08
C LEU A 41 17.45 -0.07 7.16
N THR A 42 18.10 0.07 6.00
CA THR A 42 19.36 0.83 5.85
C THR A 42 19.11 1.95 4.83
N PRO A 43 19.18 3.24 5.23
CA PRO A 43 18.95 4.35 4.31
C PRO A 43 20.00 4.42 3.18
N PRO A 44 19.62 4.87 1.95
CA PRO A 44 18.25 5.16 1.53
C PRO A 44 17.43 3.88 1.35
N ALA A 45 16.18 3.87 1.83
CA ALA A 45 15.30 2.71 1.76
C ALA A 45 13.92 3.09 1.22
N ILE A 46 13.33 2.20 0.42
CA ILE A 46 11.95 2.34 -0.07
C ILE A 46 11.09 1.30 0.63
N VAL A 47 10.04 1.77 1.30
CA VAL A 47 9.00 0.91 1.88
C VAL A 47 7.77 1.03 0.99
N ASP A 48 7.40 -0.06 0.33
CA ASP A 48 6.22 -0.13 -0.51
C ASP A 48 5.01 -0.67 0.26
N SER A 49 3.83 -0.61 -0.37
CA SER A 49 2.62 -1.25 0.14
C SER A 49 2.17 -0.80 1.54
N VAL A 50 2.43 0.45 1.92
CA VAL A 50 1.88 1.11 3.11
C VAL A 50 0.37 1.33 2.91
N ARG A 51 -0.46 0.77 3.78
CA ARG A 51 -1.93 0.67 3.58
C ARG A 51 -2.76 0.96 4.82
N ASN A 52 -2.14 1.34 5.93
CA ASN A 52 -2.84 1.74 7.14
C ASN A 52 -2.23 3.04 7.71
N PRO A 53 -3.03 4.03 8.16
CA PRO A 53 -2.53 5.24 8.79
C PRO A 53 -1.55 5.01 9.94
N GLY A 54 -1.74 3.96 10.75
CA GLY A 54 -0.81 3.65 11.83
C GLY A 54 0.57 3.17 11.36
N GLU A 55 0.68 2.66 10.14
CA GLU A 55 1.98 2.39 9.51
C GLU A 55 2.66 3.70 9.11
N VAL A 56 1.91 4.66 8.57
CA VAL A 56 2.45 6.00 8.26
C VAL A 56 2.94 6.69 9.52
N GLU A 57 2.16 6.68 10.59
CA GLU A 57 2.57 7.26 11.87
C GLU A 57 3.81 6.57 12.45
N ALA A 58 3.94 5.25 12.26
CA ALA A 58 5.12 4.53 12.69
C ALA A 58 6.36 4.88 11.84
N LEU A 59 6.22 4.97 10.52
CA LEU A 59 7.29 5.34 9.61
C LEU A 59 7.73 6.80 9.82
N ARG A 60 6.80 7.69 10.16
CA ARG A 60 7.07 9.12 10.44
C ARG A 60 8.02 9.33 11.63
N ARG A 61 8.21 8.33 12.48
CA ARG A 61 9.23 8.37 13.55
C ARG A 61 10.66 8.17 13.03
N LEU A 62 10.82 7.68 11.80
CA LEU A 62 12.12 7.54 11.16
C LEU A 62 12.55 8.89 10.59
N GLN A 63 13.81 9.27 10.83
CA GLN A 63 14.38 10.50 10.30
C GLN A 63 14.39 10.46 8.76
N GLY A 64 14.00 11.57 8.12
CA GLY A 64 13.95 11.67 6.65
C GLY A 64 12.82 10.87 6.00
N PHE A 65 11.78 10.50 6.76
CA PHE A 65 10.62 9.82 6.18
C PHE A 65 9.82 10.75 5.27
N PHE A 66 9.60 10.30 4.04
CA PHE A 66 8.69 10.93 3.09
C PHE A 66 7.68 9.91 2.56
N LEU A 67 6.39 10.27 2.60
CA LEU A 67 5.33 9.45 2.01
C LEU A 67 4.93 10.00 0.63
N LEU A 68 5.28 9.25 -0.42
CA LEU A 68 4.83 9.50 -1.79
C LEU A 68 3.59 8.64 -2.10
N GLY A 69 2.46 9.31 -2.35
CA GLY A 69 1.25 8.67 -2.84
C GLY A 69 1.28 8.49 -4.36
N VAL A 70 0.91 7.32 -4.86
CA VAL A 70 0.69 7.09 -6.29
C VAL A 70 -0.74 6.65 -6.50
N ASN A 71 -1.50 7.42 -7.27
CA ASN A 71 -2.90 7.16 -7.55
C ASN A 71 -3.18 7.13 -9.05
N ALA A 72 -4.32 6.59 -9.47
CA ALA A 72 -4.80 6.67 -10.84
C ALA A 72 -6.33 6.58 -10.86
N PRO A 73 -7.00 7.18 -11.87
CA PRO A 73 -8.44 7.07 -12.01
C PRO A 73 -8.92 5.59 -12.00
N PRO A 74 -10.06 5.28 -11.36
CA PRO A 74 -10.61 3.93 -11.27
C PRO A 74 -10.65 3.16 -12.60
N GLU A 75 -11.09 3.83 -13.67
CA GLU A 75 -11.19 3.30 -15.02
C GLU A 75 -9.84 2.92 -15.62
N VAL A 76 -8.80 3.73 -15.37
CA VAL A 76 -7.42 3.45 -15.80
C VAL A 76 -6.89 2.22 -15.07
N ARG A 77 -7.14 2.12 -13.76
CA ARG A 77 -6.71 0.97 -12.95
C ARG A 77 -7.42 -0.31 -13.38
N LEU A 78 -8.73 -0.26 -13.61
CA LEU A 78 -9.50 -1.40 -14.10
C LEU A 78 -9.03 -1.84 -15.49
N ALA A 79 -8.80 -0.91 -16.41
CA ALA A 79 -8.27 -1.23 -17.74
C ALA A 79 -6.92 -1.96 -17.66
N ARG A 80 -5.99 -1.45 -16.83
CA ARG A 80 -4.67 -2.07 -16.61
C ARG A 80 -4.76 -3.46 -15.97
N ILE A 81 -5.68 -3.66 -15.00
CA ILE A 81 -5.91 -4.99 -14.40
C ILE A 81 -6.42 -5.98 -15.45
N LYS A 82 -7.36 -5.56 -16.32
CA LYS A 82 -7.87 -6.40 -17.40
C LYS A 82 -6.77 -6.80 -18.40
N THR A 83 -5.91 -5.85 -18.78
CA THR A 83 -4.77 -6.11 -19.68
C THR A 83 -3.72 -7.01 -19.04
N ARG A 84 -3.49 -6.88 -17.72
CA ARG A 84 -2.50 -7.67 -16.99
C ARG A 84 -2.83 -9.17 -16.98
N GLY A 85 -4.11 -9.52 -16.91
CA GLY A 85 -4.59 -10.89 -17.13
C GLY A 85 -4.05 -11.95 -16.16
N ARG A 86 -3.69 -11.59 -14.91
CA ARG A 86 -3.27 -12.60 -13.92
C ARG A 86 -4.46 -13.45 -13.50
N LEU A 87 -4.20 -14.72 -13.16
CA LEU A 87 -5.22 -15.59 -12.58
C LEU A 87 -5.75 -14.96 -11.28
N GLY A 88 -7.08 -14.78 -11.19
CA GLY A 88 -7.73 -14.08 -10.08
C GLY A 88 -7.88 -12.57 -10.26
N ASP A 89 -7.48 -12.00 -11.41
CA ASP A 89 -7.71 -10.58 -11.70
C ASP A 89 -9.19 -10.26 -11.90
N ILE A 90 -9.54 -9.06 -11.44
CA ILE A 90 -10.89 -8.49 -11.47
C ILE A 90 -11.34 -8.29 -12.91
N ARG A 91 -12.54 -8.76 -13.26
CA ARG A 91 -13.05 -8.76 -14.64
C ARG A 91 -14.13 -7.72 -14.87
N THR A 92 -14.83 -7.31 -13.82
CA THR A 92 -15.94 -6.35 -13.92
C THR A 92 -15.71 -5.09 -13.09
N ALA A 93 -16.37 -4.00 -13.48
CA ALA A 93 -16.35 -2.76 -12.70
C ALA A 93 -17.01 -2.93 -11.31
N ALA A 94 -18.01 -3.80 -11.20
CA ALA A 94 -18.67 -4.10 -9.93
C ALA A 94 -17.74 -4.82 -8.95
N GLU A 95 -17.04 -5.85 -9.41
CA GLU A 95 -16.01 -6.55 -8.61
C GLU A 95 -14.89 -5.59 -8.20
N PHE A 96 -14.47 -4.70 -9.11
CA PHE A 96 -13.46 -3.68 -8.84
C PHE A 96 -13.88 -2.77 -7.69
N LYS A 97 -15.08 -2.18 -7.78
CA LYS A 97 -15.61 -1.29 -6.74
C LYS A 97 -15.75 -2.02 -5.39
N LEU A 98 -16.23 -3.26 -5.39
CA LEU A 98 -16.33 -4.06 -4.17
C LEU A 98 -14.95 -4.30 -3.55
N TYR A 99 -13.97 -4.62 -4.38
CA TYR A 99 -12.61 -4.85 -3.94
C TYR A 99 -11.98 -3.59 -3.36
N GLU A 100 -12.11 -2.44 -4.02
CA GLU A 100 -11.64 -1.15 -3.50
C GLU A 100 -12.27 -0.78 -2.16
N SER A 101 -13.57 -1.04 -2.02
CA SER A 101 -14.29 -0.80 -0.77
C SER A 101 -13.78 -1.68 0.36
N ARG A 102 -13.45 -2.96 0.08
CA ARG A 102 -12.89 -3.87 1.09
C ARG A 102 -11.51 -3.47 1.58
N GLU A 103 -10.73 -2.76 0.76
CA GLU A 103 -9.40 -2.25 1.15
C GLU A 103 -9.43 -0.86 1.81
N ASN A 104 -10.64 -0.34 2.03
CA ASN A 104 -10.92 0.91 2.73
C ASN A 104 -11.89 0.65 3.87
N SER A 105 -11.42 -0.11 4.85
CA SER A 105 -12.18 -0.42 6.07
C SER A 105 -12.24 0.77 7.02
N ASP A 106 -13.33 0.87 7.77
CA ASP A 106 -13.43 1.77 8.93
C ASP A 106 -12.73 1.19 10.17
N ASP A 107 -12.39 -0.10 10.17
CA ASP A 107 -11.64 -0.75 11.24
C ASP A 107 -10.18 -0.28 11.21
N THR A 108 -9.71 0.26 12.34
CA THR A 108 -8.33 0.75 12.50
C THR A 108 -7.26 -0.32 12.27
N ARG A 109 -7.63 -1.60 12.32
CA ARG A 109 -6.74 -2.75 12.08
C ARG A 109 -6.70 -3.18 10.62
N GLY A 110 -7.71 -2.78 9.83
CA GLY A 110 -7.88 -3.15 8.44
C GLY A 110 -6.96 -2.39 7.48
N LEU A 111 -7.13 -2.67 6.19
CA LEU A 111 -6.58 -1.81 5.14
C LEU A 111 -7.43 -0.55 5.04
N ARG A 112 -6.77 0.61 4.91
CA ARG A 112 -7.37 1.95 4.89
C ARG A 112 -6.65 2.82 3.85
N ILE A 113 -6.65 2.38 2.60
CA ILE A 113 -5.80 2.93 1.53
C ILE A 113 -6.05 4.41 1.28
N SER A 114 -7.31 4.85 1.21
CA SER A 114 -7.67 6.25 0.97
C SER A 114 -7.19 7.16 2.10
N ALA A 115 -7.48 6.79 3.36
CA ALA A 115 -6.99 7.52 4.52
C ALA A 115 -5.45 7.53 4.61
N THR A 116 -4.79 6.46 4.14
CA THR A 116 -3.32 6.38 4.06
C THR A 116 -2.78 7.32 2.97
N LEU A 117 -3.45 7.38 1.81
CA LEU A 117 -3.08 8.24 0.70
C LEU A 117 -3.23 9.74 1.06
N GLU A 118 -4.24 10.09 1.85
CA GLU A 118 -4.46 11.46 2.36
C GLU A 118 -3.32 11.97 3.25
N MET A 119 -2.53 11.07 3.83
CA MET A 119 -1.36 11.43 4.65
C MET A 119 -0.09 11.69 3.83
N ALA A 120 -0.13 11.49 2.51
CA ALA A 120 1.03 11.63 1.64
C ALA A 120 1.48 13.10 1.54
N GLY A 121 2.79 13.34 1.59
CA GLY A 121 3.37 14.68 1.41
C GLY A 121 3.32 15.14 -0.06
N ALA A 122 3.30 14.19 -0.99
CA ALA A 122 3.01 14.44 -2.40
C ALA A 122 2.21 13.28 -2.99
N ILE A 123 1.38 13.58 -3.98
CA ILE A 123 0.60 12.58 -4.73
C ILE A 123 0.91 12.72 -6.22
N VAL A 124 1.30 11.61 -6.85
CA VAL A 124 1.47 11.50 -8.29
C VAL A 124 0.28 10.77 -8.89
N ILE A 125 -0.34 11.39 -9.90
CA ILE A 125 -1.40 10.75 -10.69
C ILE A 125 -0.76 10.01 -11.86
N ASN A 126 -1.00 8.71 -11.93
CA ASN A 126 -0.53 7.78 -12.96
C ASN A 126 -1.65 7.49 -13.96
N ASP A 127 -2.02 8.51 -14.72
CA ASP A 127 -3.00 8.48 -15.80
C ASP A 127 -2.40 8.74 -17.19
N ALA A 128 -1.06 8.79 -17.26
CA ALA A 128 -0.31 9.21 -18.44
C ALA A 128 0.65 8.13 -18.94
N SER A 129 1.52 8.48 -19.90
CA SER A 129 2.59 7.60 -20.37
C SER A 129 3.62 7.32 -19.25
N LEU A 130 4.44 6.28 -19.46
CA LEU A 130 5.51 5.95 -18.51
C LEU A 130 6.54 7.08 -18.39
N GLU A 131 6.84 7.77 -19.49
CA GLU A 131 7.78 8.91 -19.52
C GLU A 131 7.24 10.07 -18.67
N GLU A 132 5.97 10.43 -18.86
CA GLU A 132 5.32 11.48 -18.06
C GLU A 132 5.22 11.08 -16.58
N LEU A 133 4.90 9.81 -16.29
CA LEU A 133 4.88 9.30 -14.92
C LEU A 133 6.26 9.45 -14.28
N ASN A 134 7.34 9.08 -14.98
CA ASN A 134 8.71 9.22 -14.49
C ASN A 134 9.02 10.69 -14.19
N GLY A 135 8.68 11.62 -15.08
CA GLY A 135 8.86 13.05 -14.85
C GLY A 135 8.11 13.55 -13.60
N ARG A 136 6.85 13.14 -13.42
CA ARG A 136 6.03 13.48 -12.24
C ARG A 136 6.61 12.92 -10.94
N VAL A 137 7.13 11.68 -10.98
CA VAL A 137 7.78 11.07 -9.81
C VAL A 137 9.07 11.82 -9.46
N MET A 138 9.93 12.14 -10.43
CA MET A 138 11.15 12.89 -10.18
C MET A 138 10.85 14.26 -9.56
N ALA A 139 9.88 15.00 -10.10
CA ALA A 139 9.46 16.29 -9.55
C ALA A 139 8.84 16.17 -8.14
N ALA A 140 8.20 15.05 -7.82
CA ALA A 140 7.70 14.81 -6.46
C ALA A 140 8.81 14.47 -5.47
N LEU A 141 9.88 13.78 -5.93
CA LEU A 141 11.04 13.43 -5.12
C LEU A 141 11.91 14.65 -4.78
N GLU A 142 11.91 15.71 -5.58
CA GLU A 142 12.54 16.99 -5.25
C GLU A 142 11.97 17.65 -3.97
N ARG A 143 10.80 17.18 -3.50
CA ARG A 143 10.18 17.63 -2.24
C ARG A 143 10.56 16.78 -1.03
N CYS A 144 11.37 15.75 -1.24
CA CYS A 144 11.92 14.92 -0.16
C CYS A 144 13.16 15.64 0.38
N ASP A 145 12.97 16.48 1.40
CA ASP A 145 14.09 17.05 2.19
C ASP A 145 14.63 16.03 3.20
#